data_AF-A0A1V9Y4M6-F1
#
_entry.id   AF-A0A1V9Y4M6-F1
#
_cell.length_a   1.000
_cell.length_b   1.000
_cell.length_c   1.000
_cell.angle_alpha   90.00
_cell.angle_beta   90.00
_cell.angle_gamma   90.00
#
_symmetry.space_group_name_H-M   'P 1'
#
loop_
_entity.id
_entity.type
_entity.pdbx_description
1 polymer ?
#
loop_
_entity_poly.entity_id
_entity_poly.type
_entity_poly.pdbx_seq_one_letter_code
_entity_poly.pdbx_strand_id
1 'polypeptide(L)' 'MKLKGLLRRIAVAKKRGLEITTTLPCFVCNEPYPITATVCDECEFDELPDDSEKLRLLIKIVERAVKTPIAG' A
#
# COMPACT_ATOMS: atom_id res chain seq x y z
N MET A 1 -7.39 -14.46 6.47
CA MET A 1 -8.68 -13.71 6.40
C MET A 1 -8.59 -12.22 6.83
N LYS A 2 -7.56 -11.76 7.56
CA LYS A 2 -7.46 -10.36 8.03
C LYS A 2 -7.33 -9.31 6.91
N LEU A 3 -6.55 -9.61 5.85
CA LEU A 3 -6.35 -8.71 4.71
C LEU A 3 -7.64 -8.40 3.95
N LYS A 4 -8.49 -9.40 3.69
CA LYS A 4 -9.82 -9.20 3.07
C LYS A 4 -10.70 -8.25 3.88
N GLY A 5 -10.66 -8.37 5.22
CA GLY A 5 -11.37 -7.46 6.12
C GLY A 5 -10.87 -6.02 6.04
N LEU A 6 -9.55 -5.83 5.96
CA LEU A 6 -8.93 -4.52 5.79
C LEU A 6 -9.32 -3.88 4.44
N LEU A 7 -9.22 -4.63 3.34
CA LEU A 7 -9.61 -4.16 2.00
C LEU A 7 -11.08 -3.72 1.96
N ARG A 8 -11.98 -4.46 2.62
CA ARG A 8 -13.40 -4.07 2.74
C ARG A 8 -13.57 -2.74 3.47
N ARG A 9 -12.84 -2.53 4.57
CA ARG A 9 -12.86 -1.25 5.31
C ARG A 9 -12.34 -0.09 4.47
N ILE A 10 -11.26 -0.32 3.72
CA ILE A 10 -10.72 0.68 2.79
C ILE A 10 -11.74 1.04 1.71
N ALA A 11 -12.42 0.04 1.11
CA ALA A 11 -13.47 0.30 0.13
C ALA A 11 -14.62 1.15 0.70
N VAL A 12 -15.03 0.89 1.95
CA VAL A 12 -16.04 1.72 2.64
C VAL A 12 -15.55 3.13 2.90
N ALA A 13 -14.29 3.31 3.30
CA ALA A 13 -13.71 4.63 3.53
C ALA A 13 -13.59 5.45 2.23
N LYS A 14 -13.17 4.82 1.12
CA LYS A 14 -13.14 5.45 -0.21
C LYS A 14 -14.52 5.95 -0.64
N LYS A 15 -15.59 5.16 -0.40
CA LYS A 15 -16.99 5.59 -0.63
C LYS A 15 -17.42 6.80 0.21
N ARG A 16 -16.74 7.07 1.31
CA ARG A 16 -16.98 8.23 2.18
C ARG A 16 -16.10 9.44 1.82
N GLY A 17 -15.34 9.36 0.72
CA GLY A 17 -14.46 10.44 0.26
C GLY A 17 -13.06 10.43 0.88
N LEU A 18 -12.67 9.38 1.62
CA LEU A 18 -11.29 9.26 2.11
C LEU A 18 -10.39 8.72 1.01
N GLU A 19 -9.35 9.47 0.68
CA GLU A 19 -8.30 9.02 -0.23
C GLU A 19 -7.31 8.12 0.50
N ILE A 20 -7.38 6.82 0.21
CA ILE A 20 -6.47 5.82 0.77
C ILE A 20 -5.69 5.19 -0.39
N THR A 21 -4.39 5.43 -0.42
CA THR A 21 -3.48 4.78 -1.36
C THR A 21 -3.38 3.30 -1.04
N THR A 22 -3.72 2.46 -2.02
CA THR A 22 -3.66 0.98 -1.93
C THR A 22 -2.70 0.39 -2.95
N THR A 23 -1.79 1.22 -3.45
CA THR A 23 -0.75 0.87 -4.40
C THR A 23 0.61 1.06 -3.76
N LEU A 24 1.58 0.29 -4.23
CA LEU A 24 2.99 0.40 -3.88
C LEU A 24 3.79 0.56 -5.18
N PRO A 25 4.90 1.31 -5.16
CA PRO A 25 5.77 1.41 -6.34
C PRO A 25 6.58 0.12 -6.54
N CYS A 26 6.64 -0.38 -7.77
CA CYS A 26 7.51 -1.50 -8.12
C CYS A 26 8.98 -1.16 -7.88
N PHE A 27 9.76 -2.07 -7.29
CA PHE A 27 11.17 -1.81 -7.03
C PHE A 27 12.02 -1.71 -8.31
N VAL A 28 11.56 -2.33 -9.40
CA VAL A 28 12.28 -2.38 -10.68
C VAL A 28 11.90 -1.21 -11.59
N CYS A 29 10.61 -1.08 -11.93
CA CYS A 29 10.12 -0.09 -12.89
C CYS A 29 9.44 1.13 -12.26
N ASN A 30 9.27 1.16 -10.93
CA ASN A 30 8.57 2.21 -10.19
C ASN A 30 7.07 2.38 -10.53
N GLU A 31 6.50 1.51 -11.37
CA GLU A 31 5.07 1.52 -11.69
C GLU A 31 4.22 1.17 -10.44
N PRO A 32 3.14 1.90 -10.15
CA PRO A 32 2.24 1.58 -9.05
C PRO A 32 1.50 0.26 -9.28
N TYR A 33 1.74 -0.72 -8.40
CA TYR A 33 1.03 -1.98 -8.40
C TYR A 33 0.07 -2.10 -7.18
N PRO A 34 -1.04 -2.86 -7.28
CA PRO A 34 -1.94 -3.07 -6.16
C PRO A 34 -1.24 -3.78 -4.99
N ILE A 35 -1.51 -3.38 -3.74
CA ILE A 35 -0.92 -4.06 -2.56
C ILE A 35 -1.23 -5.57 -2.48
N THR A 36 -2.26 -6.04 -3.20
CA THR A 36 -2.62 -7.46 -3.31
C THR A 36 -1.91 -8.21 -4.43
N ALA A 37 -1.20 -7.50 -5.32
CA ALA A 37 -0.48 -8.14 -6.41
C ALA A 37 0.75 -8.88 -5.88
N THR A 38 1.03 -10.01 -6.51
CA THR A 38 2.22 -10.84 -6.28
C THR A 38 3.27 -10.65 -7.37
N VAL A 39 2.88 -10.06 -8.51
CA VAL A 39 3.74 -9.77 -9.66
C VAL A 39 3.49 -8.34 -10.13
N CYS A 40 4.50 -7.70 -10.75
CA CYS A 40 4.33 -6.42 -11.42
C CYS A 40 3.93 -6.65 -12.88
N ASP A 41 2.75 -6.18 -13.29
CA ASP A 41 2.26 -6.39 -14.66
C ASP A 41 3.09 -5.67 -15.74
N GLU A 42 3.84 -4.63 -15.37
CA GLU A 42 4.61 -3.81 -16.32
C GLU A 42 6.00 -4.38 -16.65
N CYS A 43 6.71 -4.90 -15.64
CA CYS A 43 8.07 -5.42 -15.82
C CYS A 43 8.18 -6.92 -15.56
N GLU A 44 7.05 -7.59 -15.33
CA GLU A 44 6.93 -9.02 -15.03
C GLU A 44 7.82 -9.44 -13.85
N PHE A 45 8.13 -8.51 -12.95
CA PHE A 45 8.93 -8.81 -11.76
C PHE A 45 8.09 -9.60 -10.76
N ASP A 46 8.39 -10.90 -10.67
CA ASP A 46 7.64 -11.88 -9.85
C ASP A 46 7.95 -11.81 -8.36
N GLU A 47 9.02 -11.13 -7.95
CA GLU A 47 9.48 -11.09 -6.56
C GLU A 47 9.02 -9.82 -5.84
N LEU A 48 7.71 -9.54 -5.92
CA LEU A 48 7.13 -8.44 -5.16
C LEU A 48 7.25 -8.69 -3.64
N PRO A 49 7.32 -7.63 -2.81
CA PRO A 49 7.39 -7.76 -1.37
C PRO A 49 6.27 -8.64 -0.80
N ASP A 50 6.61 -9.53 0.13
CA ASP A 50 5.63 -10.37 0.80
C ASP A 50 4.69 -9.56 1.72
N ASP A 51 3.66 -10.20 2.27
CA ASP A 51 2.70 -9.56 3.16
C ASP A 51 3.35 -8.90 4.39
N SER A 52 4.41 -9.49 4.94
CA SER A 52 5.13 -8.96 6.10
C SER A 52 5.92 -7.72 5.73
N GLU A 53 6.58 -7.73 4.58
CA GLU A 53 7.35 -6.59 4.09
C GLU A 53 6.44 -5.43 3.66
N LYS A 54 5.29 -5.73 3.03
CA LYS A 54 4.23 -4.75 2.76
C LYS A 54 3.75 -4.07 4.04
N LEU A 55 3.52 -4.83 5.12
CA LEU A 55 3.14 -4.26 6.42
C LEU A 55 4.26 -3.40 7.02
N ARG A 56 5.52 -3.83 6.93
CA ARG A 56 6.67 -3.06 7.40
C ARG A 56 6.80 -1.73 6.65
N LEU A 57 6.57 -1.72 5.34
CA LEU A 57 6.55 -0.50 4.52
C LEU A 57 5.41 0.44 4.96
N LEU A 58 4.21 -0.09 5.18
CA LEU A 58 3.07 0.71 5.67
C LEU A 58 3.36 1.34 7.05
N ILE A 59 3.96 0.60 7.99
CA ILE A 59 4.35 1.14 9.30
C ILE A 59 5.34 2.29 9.12
N LYS A 60 6.37 2.15 8.28
CA LYS A 60 7.33 3.22 8.00
C LYS A 60 6.65 4.47 7.42
N ILE A 61 5.66 4.30 6.55
CA ILE A 61 4.89 5.43 5.99
C ILE A 61 4.12 6.15 7.10
N VAL A 62 3.42 5.40 7.96
CA VAL A 62 2.69 5.96 9.10
C VAL A 62 3.63 6.68 10.07
N GLU A 63 4.76 6.07 10.43
CA GLU A 63 5.75 6.70 11.30
C GLU A 63 6.29 8.02 10.74
N ARG A 64 6.54 8.08 9.43
CA ARG A 64 6.95 9.33 8.75
C ARG A 64 5.84 10.38 8.79
N ALA A 65 4.59 9.98 8.52
CA ALA A 65 3.46 10.88 8.56
C ALA A 65 3.22 11.45 9.98
N VAL A 66 3.40 10.63 11.02
CA VAL A 66 3.24 11.03 12.44
C VAL A 66 4.40 11.89 12.93
N LYS A 67 5.62 11.66 12.44
CA LYS A 67 6.82 12.45 12.82
C LYS A 67 6.90 13.80 12.12
N THR A 68 6.19 13.99 11.01
CA THR A 68 6.14 15.28 10.34
C THR A 68 5.25 16.20 11.17
N PRO A 69 5.75 17.34 11.69
CA PRO A 69 4.87 18.30 12.32
C PRO A 69 3.85 18.71 11.27
N ILE A 70 2.57 18.66 11.62
CA ILE A 70 1.54 19.33 10.84
C ILE A 70 1.94 20.80 10.84
N ALA A 71 2.50 21.30 9.75
CA ALA A 71 2.65 22.73 9.54
C ALA A 71 1.23 23.27 9.34
N GLY A 72 0.60 23.62 10.44
CA GLY A 72 -0.70 24.26 10.55
C GLY A 72 -0.63 25.37 11.56
#